data_AF-C6RGC4-F1
#
_entry.id   AF-C6RGC4-F1
#
_cell.length_a   1.000
_cell.length_b   1.000
_cell.length_c   1.000
_cell.angle_alpha   90.00
_cell.angle_beta   90.00
_cell.angle_gamma   90.00
#
_symmetry.space_group_name_H-M   'P 1'
#
loop_
_entity.id
_entity.type
_entity.pdbx_description
1 polymer ?
#
loop_
_entity_poly.entity_id
_entity_poly.type
_entity_poly.pdbx_seq_one_letter_code
_entity_poly.pdbx_strand_id
1 'polypeptide(L)'
;MTIFEYARRIDEAAGLDLDLDCKEIDLQDKFYGLFQCFMPDGIGIETVFAPLQNGTELQARIMPIYSVAAQQTREAFDQDVAPGYFCPPQDPKFDDEGLKSLALAHVRNLKIFAEFLGDDEFLKMLNEIKSVRVQESSDLADHEGGLADAVYGASG
;
A
#
# COMPACT_ATOMS: atom_id res chain seq x y z
N MET A 1 -5.83 -9.53 20.42
CA MET A 1 -4.80 -10.24 19.66
C MET A 1 -3.56 -9.37 19.64
N THR A 2 -2.41 -9.93 20.00
CA THR A 2 -1.13 -9.22 19.94
C THR A 2 -0.59 -9.20 18.51
N ILE A 3 0.40 -8.34 18.25
CA ILE A 3 1.05 -8.27 16.95
C ILE A 3 1.77 -9.59 16.60
N PHE A 4 2.42 -10.23 17.58
CA PHE A 4 3.06 -11.55 17.41
C PHE A 4 2.04 -12.65 17.10
N GLU A 5 0.92 -12.68 17.82
CA GLU A 5 -0.17 -13.65 17.55
C GLU A 5 -0.75 -13.48 16.14
N TYR A 6 -0.77 -12.24 15.63
CA TYR A 6 -1.23 -11.95 14.29
C TYR A 6 -0.21 -12.38 13.24
N ALA A 7 1.07 -12.05 13.41
CA ALA A 7 2.14 -12.48 12.51
C ALA A 7 2.21 -14.00 12.36
N ARG A 8 2.14 -14.73 13.49
CA ARG A 8 2.16 -16.20 13.50
C ARG A 8 1.02 -16.82 12.70
N ARG A 9 -0.15 -16.20 12.71
CA ARG A 9 -1.28 -16.66 11.88
C ARG A 9 -1.04 -16.44 10.41
N ILE A 10 -0.39 -15.34 10.04
CA ILE A 10 -0.07 -15.08 8.64
C ILE A 10 0.98 -16.07 8.14
N ASP A 11 2.00 -16.32 8.96
CA ASP A 11 3.03 -17.33 8.72
C ASP A 11 2.41 -18.73 8.52
N GLU A 12 1.54 -19.16 9.44
CA GLU A 12 0.78 -20.41 9.33
C GLU A 12 -0.11 -20.46 8.08
N ALA A 13 -0.83 -19.37 7.76
CA ALA A 13 -1.74 -19.31 6.61
C ALA A 13 -0.98 -19.29 5.28
N ALA A 14 0.20 -18.68 5.24
CA ALA A 14 1.07 -18.64 4.08
C ALA A 14 1.92 -19.93 3.94
N GLY A 15 1.89 -20.82 4.95
CA GLY A 15 2.72 -22.03 4.97
C GLY A 15 4.21 -21.73 5.04
N LEU A 16 4.57 -20.62 5.68
CA LEU A 16 5.95 -20.18 5.87
C LEU A 16 6.50 -20.72 7.21
N ASP A 17 7.82 -20.61 7.36
CA ASP A 17 8.54 -20.93 8.60
C ASP A 17 9.42 -19.72 8.97
N LEU A 18 8.77 -18.58 9.20
CA LEU A 18 9.46 -17.33 9.49
C LEU A 18 9.94 -17.29 10.94
N ASP A 19 11.16 -16.82 11.13
CA ASP A 19 11.62 -16.39 12.45
C ASP A 19 10.95 -15.05 12.82
N LEU A 20 9.86 -15.15 13.58
CA LEU A 20 9.10 -14.03 14.11
C LEU A 20 9.73 -13.39 15.34
N ASP A 21 10.72 -14.05 15.97
CA ASP A 21 11.47 -13.55 17.13
C ASP A 21 12.79 -12.85 16.74
N CYS A 22 12.99 -12.63 15.44
CA CYS A 22 14.14 -11.93 14.87
C CYS A 22 14.25 -10.50 15.44
N LYS A 23 15.29 -10.24 16.22
CA LYS A 23 15.54 -8.93 16.87
C LYS A 23 16.08 -7.85 15.93
N GLU A 24 16.44 -8.22 14.71
CA GLU A 24 17.12 -7.33 13.75
C GLU A 24 16.15 -6.54 12.87
N ILE A 25 14.90 -7.00 12.73
CA ILE A 25 13.88 -6.37 11.88
C ILE A 25 12.60 -6.24 12.68
N ASP A 26 12.01 -5.03 12.72
CA ASP A 26 10.72 -4.84 13.38
C ASP A 26 9.67 -5.75 12.71
N LEU A 27 8.90 -6.46 13.53
CA LEU A 27 7.81 -7.30 13.06
C LEU A 27 6.80 -6.49 12.24
N GLN A 28 6.61 -5.20 12.54
CA GLN A 28 5.81 -4.26 11.76
C GLN A 28 6.25 -4.18 10.30
N ASP A 29 7.55 -4.08 10.06
CA ASP A 29 8.11 -3.95 8.72
C ASP A 29 7.96 -5.25 7.92
N LYS A 30 7.91 -6.41 8.60
CA LYS A 30 7.69 -7.70 7.96
C LYS A 30 6.26 -7.83 7.41
N PHE A 31 5.25 -7.26 8.06
CA PHE A 31 3.83 -7.48 7.67
C PHE A 31 3.51 -7.06 6.24
N TYR A 32 4.12 -5.98 5.76
CA TYR A 32 3.86 -5.49 4.39
C TYR A 32 4.23 -6.54 3.34
N GLY A 33 5.31 -7.28 3.57
CA GLY A 33 5.75 -8.39 2.71
C GLY A 33 4.86 -9.63 2.85
N LEU A 34 4.31 -9.91 4.03
CA LEU A 34 3.55 -11.13 4.26
C LEU A 34 2.28 -11.22 3.41
N PHE A 35 1.61 -10.10 3.14
CA PHE A 35 0.43 -10.09 2.27
C PHE A 35 0.78 -10.50 0.83
N GLN A 36 2.03 -10.33 0.41
CA GLN A 36 2.49 -10.70 -0.93
C GLN A 36 2.59 -12.22 -1.09
N CYS A 37 2.75 -12.98 0.00
CA CYS A 37 2.82 -14.45 -0.03
C CYS A 37 1.53 -15.10 -0.53
N PHE A 38 0.41 -14.38 -0.51
CA PHE A 38 -0.87 -14.86 -1.01
C PHE A 38 -1.10 -14.52 -2.49
N MET A 39 -0.16 -13.85 -3.16
CA MET A 39 -0.24 -13.64 -4.60
C MET A 39 -0.22 -14.98 -5.37
N PRO A 40 -0.87 -15.08 -6.53
CA PRO A 40 -1.52 -13.99 -7.25
C PRO A 40 -2.95 -13.68 -6.76
N ASP A 41 -3.66 -14.67 -6.22
CA ASP A 41 -5.12 -14.63 -6.08
C ASP A 41 -5.63 -14.28 -4.67
N GLY A 42 -4.74 -14.14 -3.69
CA GLY A 42 -5.09 -13.91 -2.30
C GLY A 42 -5.62 -15.15 -1.59
N ILE A 43 -5.43 -16.36 -2.14
CA ILE A 43 -5.96 -17.60 -1.55
C ILE A 43 -5.36 -17.82 -0.16
N GLY A 44 -6.21 -17.97 0.87
CA GLY A 44 -5.79 -18.16 2.26
C GLY A 44 -5.84 -16.87 3.09
N ILE A 45 -6.02 -15.71 2.46
CA ILE A 45 -6.03 -14.42 3.17
C ILE A 45 -7.25 -14.25 4.08
N GLU A 46 -8.36 -14.96 3.81
CA GLU A 46 -9.52 -15.02 4.70
C GLU A 46 -9.14 -15.48 6.11
N THR A 47 -8.17 -16.40 6.23
CA THR A 47 -7.70 -16.93 7.51
C THR A 47 -6.92 -15.87 8.30
N VAL A 48 -6.21 -14.99 7.60
CA VAL A 48 -5.50 -13.85 8.18
C VAL A 48 -6.49 -12.86 8.80
N PHE A 49 -7.58 -12.54 8.10
CA PHE A 49 -8.53 -11.53 8.55
C PHE A 49 -9.61 -12.05 9.51
N ALA A 50 -9.94 -13.34 9.50
CA ALA A 50 -10.97 -13.96 10.34
C ALA A 50 -10.97 -13.57 11.83
N PRO A 51 -9.83 -13.46 12.55
CA PRO A 51 -9.83 -13.10 13.97
C PRO A 51 -10.01 -11.60 14.25
N LEU A 52 -10.02 -10.74 13.23
CA LEU A 52 -10.14 -9.29 13.39
C LEU A 52 -11.62 -8.87 13.45
N GLN A 53 -11.92 -7.88 14.28
CA GLN A 53 -13.29 -7.37 14.46
C GLN A 53 -13.94 -6.91 13.14
N ASN A 54 -13.15 -6.30 12.25
CA ASN A 54 -13.58 -5.85 10.92
C ASN A 54 -12.95 -6.72 9.81
N GLY A 55 -12.74 -8.01 10.09
CA GLY A 55 -12.00 -8.93 9.21
C GLY A 55 -12.60 -9.02 7.81
N THR A 56 -13.93 -9.14 7.71
CA THR A 56 -14.63 -9.23 6.43
C THR A 56 -14.44 -7.97 5.58
N GLU A 57 -14.54 -6.78 6.19
CA GLU A 57 -14.34 -5.51 5.50
C GLU A 57 -12.89 -5.33 5.06
N LEU A 58 -11.93 -5.72 5.90
CA LEU A 58 -10.51 -5.65 5.58
C LEU A 58 -10.14 -6.62 4.44
N GLN A 59 -10.67 -7.84 4.47
CA GLN A 59 -10.52 -8.79 3.38
C GLN A 59 -11.10 -8.21 2.08
N ALA A 60 -12.33 -7.69 2.11
CA ALA A 60 -12.97 -7.11 0.93
C ALA A 60 -12.17 -5.94 0.34
N ARG A 61 -11.40 -5.20 1.15
CA ARG A 61 -10.54 -4.11 0.71
C ARG A 61 -9.26 -4.57 -0.01
N ILE A 62 -8.68 -5.70 0.38
CA ILE A 62 -7.42 -6.18 -0.22
C ILE A 62 -7.65 -7.02 -1.48
N MET A 63 -8.77 -7.74 -1.59
CA MET A 63 -9.05 -8.60 -2.75
C MET A 63 -8.94 -7.90 -4.11
N PRO A 64 -9.37 -6.64 -4.30
CA PRO A 64 -9.17 -5.92 -5.55
C PRO A 64 -7.69 -5.75 -5.94
N ILE A 65 -6.77 -5.66 -4.97
CA ILE A 65 -5.33 -5.53 -5.23
C ILE A 65 -4.80 -6.83 -5.83
N TYR A 66 -5.11 -7.98 -5.22
CA TYR A 66 -4.79 -9.30 -5.78
C TYR A 66 -5.37 -9.44 -7.19
N SER A 67 -6.65 -9.14 -7.37
CA SER A 67 -7.32 -9.27 -8.66
C SER A 67 -6.67 -8.44 -9.76
N VAL A 68 -6.21 -7.22 -9.46
CA VAL A 68 -5.56 -6.34 -10.45
C VAL A 68 -4.14 -6.82 -10.76
N ALA A 69 -3.39 -7.29 -9.76
CA ALA A 69 -2.01 -7.74 -9.94
C ALA A 69 -1.89 -9.17 -10.51
N ALA A 70 -2.93 -10.00 -10.39
CA ALA A 70 -2.87 -11.45 -10.61
C ALA A 70 -2.26 -11.86 -11.96
N GLN A 71 -2.60 -11.17 -13.05
CA GLN A 71 -2.07 -11.51 -14.37
C GLN A 71 -0.55 -11.28 -14.45
N GLN A 72 -0.06 -10.11 -14.02
CA GLN A 72 1.37 -9.81 -14.03
C GLN A 72 2.15 -10.70 -13.07
N THR A 73 1.58 -11.01 -11.89
CA THR A 73 2.23 -11.93 -10.97
C THR A 73 2.37 -13.33 -11.57
N ARG A 74 1.36 -13.83 -12.30
CA ARG A 74 1.48 -15.11 -13.01
C ARG A 74 2.55 -15.06 -14.11
N GLU A 75 2.56 -14.01 -14.91
CA GLU A 75 3.58 -13.82 -15.96
C GLU A 75 5.00 -13.74 -15.39
N ALA A 76 5.18 -13.17 -14.20
CA ALA A 76 6.45 -13.15 -13.49
C ALA A 76 6.85 -14.56 -13.01
N PHE A 77 5.90 -15.31 -12.43
CA PHE A 77 6.14 -16.70 -12.02
C PHE A 77 6.51 -17.61 -13.19
N ASP A 78 5.89 -17.44 -14.36
CA ASP A 78 6.22 -18.17 -15.59
C ASP A 78 7.66 -17.89 -16.08
N GLN A 79 8.28 -16.83 -15.58
CA GLN A 79 9.68 -16.44 -15.86
C GLN A 79 10.62 -16.77 -14.69
N ASP A 80 10.17 -17.57 -13.72
CA ASP A 80 10.89 -17.89 -12.48
C ASP A 80 11.22 -16.64 -11.63
N VAL A 81 10.42 -15.57 -11.75
CA VAL A 81 10.57 -14.32 -10.99
C VAL A 81 9.44 -14.19 -9.96
N ALA A 82 9.80 -14.02 -8.68
CA ALA A 82 8.85 -13.67 -7.64
C ALA A 82 8.83 -12.14 -7.43
N PRO A 83 7.70 -11.44 -7.69
CA PRO A 83 7.63 -10.00 -7.49
C PRO A 83 7.63 -9.68 -6.00
N GLY A 84 8.52 -8.76 -5.59
CA GLY A 84 8.60 -8.28 -4.21
C GLY A 84 7.53 -7.26 -3.82
N TYR A 85 6.60 -6.94 -4.73
CA TYR A 85 5.49 -5.99 -4.54
C TYR A 85 4.31 -6.37 -5.45
N PHE A 86 3.13 -5.81 -5.18
CA PHE A 86 2.02 -5.88 -6.12
C PHE A 86 2.32 -5.04 -7.36
N CYS A 87 2.49 -5.70 -8.50
CA CYS A 87 2.69 -5.05 -9.79
C CYS A 87 1.36 -5.04 -10.55
N PRO A 88 0.65 -3.90 -10.63
CA PRO A 88 -0.51 -3.79 -11.50
C PRO A 88 -0.07 -3.60 -12.96
N PRO A 89 -0.94 -3.94 -13.94
CA PRO A 89 -0.79 -3.58 -15.34
C PRO A 89 -0.29 -2.15 -15.52
N GLN A 90 0.73 -1.98 -16.37
CA GLN A 90 1.35 -0.67 -16.65
C GLN A 90 0.44 0.24 -17.49
N ASP A 91 -0.68 -0.29 -18.01
CA ASP A 91 -1.66 0.48 -18.75
C ASP A 91 -2.59 1.22 -17.77
N PRO A 92 -2.49 2.56 -17.66
CA PRO A 92 -3.32 3.30 -16.72
C PRO A 92 -4.79 3.19 -17.15
N LYS A 93 -5.61 2.61 -16.28
CA LYS A 93 -7.09 2.60 -16.45
C LYS A 93 -7.71 4.01 -16.47
N PHE A 94 -6.96 5.03 -16.07
CA PHE A 94 -7.43 6.40 -15.93
C PHE A 94 -6.58 7.33 -16.79
N ASP A 95 -7.24 8.27 -17.45
CA ASP A 95 -6.59 9.42 -18.06
C ASP A 95 -6.14 10.44 -16.99
N ASP A 96 -5.46 11.51 -17.42
CA ASP A 96 -5.00 12.59 -16.54
C ASP A 96 -6.12 13.19 -15.68
N GLU A 97 -7.32 13.29 -16.21
CA GLU A 97 -8.47 13.85 -15.50
C GLU A 97 -8.95 12.89 -14.39
N GLY A 98 -9.02 11.60 -14.70
CA GLY A 98 -9.29 10.54 -13.73
C GLY A 98 -8.25 10.51 -12.61
N LEU A 99 -6.96 10.61 -12.96
CA LEU A 99 -5.86 10.65 -11.98
C LEU A 99 -5.92 11.89 -11.06
N LYS A 100 -6.18 13.08 -11.63
CA LYS A 100 -6.38 14.30 -10.83
C LYS A 100 -7.59 14.18 -9.91
N SER A 101 -8.68 13.60 -10.40
CA SER A 101 -9.90 13.37 -9.60
C SER A 101 -9.64 12.45 -8.41
N LEU A 102 -8.88 11.37 -8.62
CA LEU A 102 -8.45 10.47 -7.55
C LEU A 102 -7.55 11.16 -6.53
N ALA A 103 -6.59 11.96 -6.98
CA ALA A 103 -5.70 12.71 -6.09
C ALA A 103 -6.48 13.71 -5.22
N LEU A 104 -7.45 14.44 -5.79
CA LEU A 104 -8.30 15.36 -5.03
C LEU A 104 -9.20 14.62 -4.03
N ALA A 105 -9.78 13.49 -4.44
CA ALA A 105 -10.56 12.64 -3.53
C ALA A 105 -9.69 12.11 -2.38
N HIS A 106 -8.45 11.73 -2.65
CA HIS A 106 -7.50 11.28 -1.63
C HIS A 106 -7.20 12.39 -0.62
N VAL A 107 -6.84 13.60 -1.07
CA VAL A 107 -6.62 14.75 -0.19
C VAL A 107 -7.85 15.05 0.66
N ARG A 108 -9.05 15.02 0.08
CA ARG A 108 -10.30 15.20 0.82
C ARG A 108 -10.48 14.13 1.91
N ASN A 109 -10.23 12.86 1.59
CA ASN A 109 -10.37 11.78 2.55
C ASN A 109 -9.34 11.87 3.69
N LEU A 110 -8.12 12.33 3.40
CA LEU A 110 -7.11 12.60 4.44
C LEU A 110 -7.56 13.72 5.38
N LYS A 111 -8.22 14.78 4.88
CA LYS A 111 -8.76 15.85 5.73
C LYS A 111 -9.86 15.33 6.66
N ILE A 112 -10.79 14.55 6.14
CA ILE A 112 -11.84 13.89 6.93
C ILE A 112 -11.20 13.00 8.01
N PHE A 113 -10.13 12.29 7.66
CA PHE A 113 -9.42 11.43 8.61
C PHE A 113 -8.70 12.24 9.69
N ALA A 114 -8.04 13.34 9.34
CA ALA A 114 -7.40 14.25 10.30
C ALA A 114 -8.43 14.85 11.28
N GLU A 115 -9.59 15.30 10.77
CA GLU A 115 -10.71 15.78 11.58
C GLU A 115 -11.22 14.70 12.54
N PHE A 116 -11.38 13.47 12.06
CA PHE A 116 -11.80 12.34 12.88
C PHE A 116 -10.81 12.03 14.02
N LEU A 117 -9.50 12.17 13.77
CA LEU A 117 -8.47 11.98 14.78
C LEU A 117 -8.32 13.18 15.73
N GLY A 118 -8.87 14.34 15.38
CA GLY A 118 -8.61 15.60 16.08
C GLY A 118 -7.18 16.12 15.90
N ASP A 119 -6.54 15.79 14.77
CA ASP A 119 -5.17 16.19 14.45
C ASP A 119 -5.16 17.52 13.68
N ASP A 120 -5.17 18.62 14.44
CA ASP A 120 -5.21 19.98 13.90
C ASP A 120 -3.95 20.36 13.11
N GLU A 121 -2.78 19.82 13.49
CA GLU A 121 -1.51 20.08 12.81
C GLU A 121 -1.52 19.42 11.42
N PHE A 122 -1.92 18.14 11.37
CA PHE A 122 -2.05 17.43 10.11
C PHE A 122 -3.11 18.07 9.20
N LEU A 123 -4.27 18.45 9.77
CA LEU A 123 -5.32 19.15 9.02
C LEU A 123 -4.84 20.49 8.45
N LYS A 124 -4.05 21.25 9.22
CA LYS A 124 -3.45 22.50 8.75
C LYS A 124 -2.54 22.26 7.55
N MET A 125 -1.64 21.27 7.61
CA MET A 125 -0.76 20.92 6.50
C MET A 125 -1.56 20.51 5.25
N LEU A 126 -2.60 19.68 5.40
CA LEU A 126 -3.46 19.28 4.27
C LEU A 126 -4.22 20.46 3.65
N ASN A 127 -4.49 21.52 4.41
CA ASN A 127 -5.15 22.73 3.92
C ASN A 127 -4.23 23.62 3.08
N GLU A 128 -2.92 23.42 3.13
CA GLU A 128 -1.95 24.16 2.30
C GLU A 128 -1.82 23.58 0.89
N ILE A 129 -2.38 22.39 0.61
CA ILE A 129 -2.38 21.79 -0.72
C ILE A 129 -3.26 22.60 -1.68
N LYS A 130 -2.63 23.27 -2.66
CA LYS A 130 -3.29 24.18 -3.62
C LYS A 130 -3.72 23.51 -4.93
N SER A 131 -3.03 22.46 -5.35
CA SER A 131 -3.25 21.82 -6.65
C SER A 131 -2.70 20.40 -6.68
N VAL A 132 -3.18 19.60 -7.62
CA VAL A 132 -2.64 18.27 -7.94
C VAL A 132 -2.15 18.27 -9.40
N ARG A 133 -1.09 17.52 -9.67
CA ARG A 133 -0.56 17.31 -11.03
C ARG A 133 -0.29 15.82 -11.25
N VAL A 134 -0.45 15.37 -12.49
CA VAL A 134 0.06 14.07 -12.93
C VAL A 134 1.51 14.32 -13.36
N GLN A 135 2.42 13.44 -12.93
CA GLN A 135 3.83 13.53 -13.22
C GLN A 135 4.25 12.25 -13.92
N GLU A 136 4.95 12.37 -15.04
CA GLU A 136 5.46 11.22 -15.79
C GLU A 136 6.72 10.66 -15.11
N SER A 137 7.00 9.38 -15.30
CA SER A 137 8.18 8.73 -14.67
C SER A 137 9.50 9.38 -15.11
N SER A 138 9.56 9.95 -16.31
CA SER A 138 10.73 10.69 -16.83
C SER A 138 10.99 12.00 -16.09
N ASP A 139 9.96 12.61 -15.52
CA ASP A 139 10.07 13.91 -14.83
C ASP A 139 10.81 13.79 -13.48
N LEU A 140 11.10 12.57 -13.03
CA LEU A 140 11.85 12.29 -11.80
C LEU A 140 13.35 12.06 -12.05
N ALA A 141 13.75 11.79 -13.29
CA ALA A 141 15.14 11.47 -13.64
C ALA A 141 16.06 12.72 -13.68
N ASP A 142 15.49 13.93 -13.83
CA ASP A 142 16.27 15.17 -13.94
C ASP A 142 16.69 15.77 -12.60
N HIS A 143 16.32 15.15 -11.47
CA HIS A 143 16.70 15.62 -10.14
C HIS A 143 17.12 14.47 -9.24
N GLU A 144 18.44 14.23 -9.14
CA GLU A 144 19.05 13.45 -8.05
C GLU A 144 18.77 14.03 -6.63
N GLY A 145 17.96 15.09 -6.50
CA GLY A 145 17.40 15.62 -5.24
C GLY A 145 15.88 15.89 -5.26
N GLY A 146 15.15 15.47 -6.29
CA GLY A 146 13.82 16.02 -6.63
C GLY A 146 12.68 15.65 -5.70
N LEU A 147 12.74 14.50 -5.03
CA LEU A 147 11.70 14.11 -4.07
C LEU A 147 11.77 14.90 -2.76
N ALA A 148 12.98 15.34 -2.34
CA ALA A 148 13.13 16.13 -1.13
C ALA A 148 12.64 17.57 -1.33
N ASP A 149 13.00 18.20 -2.46
CA ASP A 149 12.60 19.59 -2.73
C ASP A 149 11.11 19.73 -3.09
N ALA A 150 10.49 18.73 -3.70
CA ALA A 150 9.05 18.76 -4.00
C ALA A 150 8.16 18.66 -2.74
N VAL A 151 8.69 18.09 -1.65
CA VAL A 151 7.97 17.91 -0.37
C VAL A 151 8.25 19.06 0.60
N TYR A 152 9.43 19.69 0.55
CA TYR A 152 9.83 20.76 1.50
C TYR A 152 9.94 22.17 0.89
N GLY A 153 9.66 22.35 -0.41
CA GLY A 153 9.73 23.63 -1.10
C GLY A 153 8.57 24.61 -0.84
N ALA A 154 8.25 24.86 0.43
CA ALA A 154 7.40 25.97 0.84
C ALA A 154 7.92 26.60 2.14
N SER A 155 9.12 27.17 2.09
CA SER A 155 9.60 28.13 3.09
C SER A 155 10.67 29.02 2.45
N GLY A 156 10.29 30.27 2.18
CA GLY A 156 11.10 31.32 1.57
C GLY A 156 10.23 32.47 1.10
#